data_AF-A0A1S1T8J0-F1
#
_entry.id   AF-A0A1S1T8J0-F1
#
_cell.length_a   1.000
_cell.length_b   1.000
_cell.length_c   1.000
_cell.angle_alpha   90.00
_cell.angle_beta   90.00
_cell.angle_gamma   90.00
#
_symmetry.space_group_name_H-M   'P 1'
#
loop_
_entity.id
_entity.type
_entity.pdbx_description
1 polymer ?
#
loop_
_entity_poly.entity_id
_entity_poly.type
_entity_poly.pdbx_seq_one_letter_code
_entity_poly.pdbx_strand_id
1 'polypeptide(L)'
;MKQIDLVYQTMLAELGQRSLDAAWTADFPPEGRFTPVAVKGKKYWYFDIPDGQGGKTRRYVGPADDRDIARRVETHKREKDDLRARRRMVSSLTREGGMIAPDSMSGDVIEALAAGGLFRLGGVLTGTVAFQTYSGILGVRLPMAAIMTGDADVAQDYAISSEVDDSLPPILELLQSVDPTFRPVPHRSGAAASSAFVNGSGYRVEFLTTNRGSDDYLDQPAKMPALGGARADPLRFLDFLIRDPVRTMLLHRSGVPVTVPDPSRYAVHKLIMASRRQNGGQGSVKRDKDIRQAALLFEALQQTRRTSDLALVYNEAWERGQAWQEGIRAGAGMLADEDRSRLGDCLRTGAMQIGEDVTMPF
;
A
#
# COMPACT_ATOMS: atom_id res chain seq x y z
N MET A 1 11.90 -16.13 12.29
CA MET A 1 12.22 -15.46 11.01
C MET A 1 13.61 -14.85 11.05
N LYS A 2 14.24 -14.61 9.89
CA LYS A 2 15.53 -13.92 9.82
C LYS A 2 15.32 -12.41 9.99
N GLN A 3 16.03 -11.81 10.93
CA GLN A 3 16.04 -10.35 11.11
C GLN A 3 16.77 -9.66 9.95
N ILE A 4 16.30 -8.47 9.60
CA ILE A 4 16.94 -7.56 8.65
C ILE A 4 17.98 -6.74 9.42
N ASP A 5 19.18 -6.62 8.87
CA ASP A 5 20.26 -5.83 9.47
C ASP A 5 19.86 -4.35 9.65
N LEU A 6 20.32 -3.74 10.74
CA LEU A 6 20.02 -2.34 11.09
C LEU A 6 20.42 -1.36 9.99
N VAL A 7 21.47 -1.66 9.21
CA VAL A 7 21.88 -0.84 8.06
C VAL A 7 20.74 -0.73 7.02
N TYR A 8 20.07 -1.83 6.71
CA TYR A 8 18.95 -1.82 5.76
C TYR A 8 17.68 -1.22 6.36
N GLN A 9 17.45 -1.35 7.67
CA GLN A 9 16.34 -0.67 8.34
C GLN A 9 16.53 0.86 8.29
N THR A 10 17.76 1.32 8.55
CA THR A 10 18.12 2.74 8.45
C THR A 10 17.99 3.26 7.01
N MET A 11 18.42 2.47 6.02
CA MET A 11 18.29 2.82 4.61
C MET A 11 16.82 2.95 4.17
N LEU A 12 15.91 2.11 4.70
CA LEU A 12 14.47 2.24 4.44
C LEU A 12 13.91 3.54 5.03
N ALA A 13 14.33 3.91 6.24
CA ALA A 13 13.93 5.16 6.86
C ALA A 13 14.43 6.38 6.07
N GLU A 14 15.68 6.36 5.61
CA GLU A 14 16.25 7.38 4.73
C GLU A 14 15.49 7.49 3.40
N LEU A 15 15.17 6.35 2.77
CA LEU A 15 14.36 6.31 1.56
C LEU A 15 12.99 6.99 1.78
N GLY A 16 12.36 6.73 2.94
CA GLY A 16 11.11 7.36 3.34
C GLY A 16 11.22 8.88 3.46
N GLN A 17 12.22 9.38 4.18
CA GLN A 17 12.46 10.83 4.35
C GLN A 17 12.64 11.53 2.99
N ARG A 18 13.55 11.01 2.15
CA ARG A 18 13.82 11.58 0.83
C ARG A 18 12.61 11.56 -0.11
N SER A 19 11.73 10.58 0.05
CA SER A 19 10.53 10.47 -0.81
C SER A 19 9.43 11.46 -0.42
N LEU A 20 9.37 11.91 0.85
CA LEU A 20 8.45 12.95 1.29
C LEU A 20 8.87 14.34 0.78
N ASP A 21 10.18 14.63 0.79
CA ASP A 21 10.73 15.90 0.30
C ASP A 21 10.57 16.07 -1.21
N ALA A 22 10.44 14.97 -1.96
CA ALA A 22 10.29 14.97 -3.41
C ALA A 22 8.87 15.24 -3.91
N ALA A 23 7.87 15.40 -3.03
CA ALA A 23 6.45 15.52 -3.40
C ALA A 23 6.05 16.86 -4.05
N TRP A 24 7.01 17.65 -4.54
CA TRP A 24 6.75 18.95 -5.15
C TRP A 24 7.28 19.06 -6.58
N THR A 25 6.35 19.41 -7.48
CA THR A 25 6.52 19.92 -8.86
C THR A 25 6.93 18.91 -9.93
N ALA A 26 6.40 19.07 -11.15
CA ALA A 26 7.24 19.55 -12.25
C ALA A 26 6.46 19.83 -13.56
N ASP A 27 6.73 21.00 -14.15
CA ASP A 27 6.55 21.28 -15.58
C ASP A 27 7.48 20.42 -16.48
N PHE A 28 8.43 19.69 -15.88
CA PHE A 28 9.51 18.93 -16.52
C PHE A 28 9.62 17.51 -15.94
N PRO A 29 9.15 16.47 -16.65
CA PRO A 29 9.11 15.11 -16.11
C PRO A 29 10.52 14.50 -15.92
N PRO A 30 10.74 13.65 -14.90
CA PRO A 30 12.06 13.15 -14.50
C PRO A 30 12.79 12.29 -15.56
N GLU A 31 12.03 11.62 -16.42
CA GLU A 31 12.53 10.90 -17.60
C GLU A 31 13.28 11.82 -18.58
N GLY A 32 12.93 13.10 -18.61
CA GLY A 32 13.57 14.09 -19.46
C GLY A 32 14.96 14.54 -18.98
N ARG A 33 15.69 15.22 -19.87
CA ARG A 33 17.02 15.76 -19.58
C ARG A 33 17.22 17.12 -20.24
N PHE A 34 17.72 18.07 -19.46
CA PHE A 34 18.29 19.31 -19.96
C PHE A 34 19.61 19.07 -20.70
N THR A 35 19.66 19.48 -21.97
CA THR A 35 20.83 19.38 -22.84
C THR A 35 21.25 20.78 -23.29
N PRO A 36 22.49 21.21 -23.03
CA PRO A 36 22.97 22.50 -23.51
C PRO A 36 23.32 22.39 -25.01
N VAL A 37 22.89 23.36 -25.80
CA VAL A 37 23.17 23.45 -27.24
C VAL A 37 23.77 24.82 -27.54
N ALA A 38 24.92 24.83 -28.21
CA ALA A 38 25.55 26.07 -28.67
C ALA A 38 25.05 26.42 -30.08
N VAL A 39 24.50 27.62 -30.26
CA VAL A 39 24.06 28.15 -31.55
C VAL A 39 24.64 29.56 -31.70
N LYS A 40 25.46 29.77 -32.74
CA LYS A 40 26.09 31.07 -33.05
C LYS A 40 26.80 31.73 -31.84
N GLY A 41 27.55 30.95 -31.08
CA GLY A 41 28.31 31.43 -29.91
C GLY A 41 27.50 31.64 -28.62
N LYS A 42 26.17 31.48 -28.65
CA LYS A 42 25.30 31.53 -27.47
C LYS A 42 24.85 30.12 -27.06
N LYS A 43 24.72 29.87 -25.76
CA LYS A 43 24.27 28.57 -25.21
C LYS A 43 22.79 28.64 -24.86
N TYR A 44 22.06 27.58 -25.18
CA TYR A 44 20.64 27.43 -24.89
C TYR A 44 20.38 26.08 -24.22
N TRP A 45 19.37 26.03 -23.37
CA TRP A 45 18.85 24.80 -22.80
C TRP A 45 17.70 24.26 -23.66
N TYR A 46 17.81 22.98 -23.99
CA TYR A 46 16.73 22.18 -24.55
C TYR A 46 16.38 21.06 -23.56
N PHE A 47 15.12 20.65 -23.53
CA PHE A 47 14.63 19.52 -22.75
C PHE A 47 14.34 18.36 -23.69
N ASP A 48 15.09 17.28 -23.54
CA ASP A 48 14.93 16.06 -24.34
C ASP A 48 14.13 15.04 -23.53
N ILE A 49 13.01 14.56 -24.07
CA ILE A 49 12.18 13.49 -23.49
C ILE A 49 12.32 12.27 -24.41
N PRO A 50 12.74 11.10 -23.90
CA PRO A 50 12.75 9.86 -24.69
C PRO A 50 11.33 9.48 -25.13
N ASP A 51 11.15 9.07 -26.38
CA ASP A 51 9.84 8.65 -26.91
C ASP A 51 9.55 7.15 -26.74
N GLY A 52 10.47 6.41 -26.11
CA GLY A 52 10.35 4.97 -25.90
C GLY A 52 10.65 4.10 -27.14
N GLN A 53 10.86 4.69 -28.33
CA GLN A 53 11.15 3.98 -29.58
C GLN A 53 12.60 4.19 -30.07
N GLY A 54 13.46 4.68 -29.19
CA GLY A 54 14.87 5.00 -29.50
C GLY A 54 15.08 6.43 -30.03
N GLY A 55 14.02 7.22 -30.16
CA GLY A 55 14.08 8.63 -30.48
C GLY A 55 13.93 9.52 -29.24
N LYS A 56 13.77 10.83 -29.49
CA LYS A 56 13.53 11.83 -28.44
C LYS A 56 12.76 13.01 -28.99
N THR A 57 11.82 13.50 -28.20
CA THR A 57 11.20 14.80 -28.42
C THR A 57 12.04 15.88 -27.75
N ARG A 58 12.44 16.90 -28.51
CA ARG A 58 13.26 18.01 -28.03
C ARG A 58 12.42 19.28 -27.95
N ARG A 59 12.34 19.88 -26.76
CA ARG A 59 11.66 21.17 -26.52
C ARG A 59 12.68 22.25 -26.19
N TYR A 60 12.59 23.40 -26.84
CA TYR A 60 13.39 24.57 -26.44
C TYR A 60 12.91 25.10 -25.09
N VAL A 61 13.83 25.41 -24.18
CA VAL A 61 13.51 25.95 -22.85
C VAL A 61 13.91 27.41 -22.74
N GLY A 62 15.11 27.78 -23.20
CA GLY A 62 15.55 29.17 -23.24
C GLY A 62 17.07 29.36 -23.17
N PRO A 63 17.55 30.60 -23.06
CA PRO A 63 18.98 30.93 -22.96
C PRO A 63 19.63 30.35 -21.69
N ALA A 64 20.89 29.93 -21.78
CA ALA A 64 21.60 29.33 -20.65
C ALA A 64 22.14 30.34 -19.63
N ASP A 65 22.18 31.62 -20.01
CA ASP A 65 22.55 32.78 -19.17
C ASP A 65 21.36 33.36 -18.38
N ASP A 66 20.14 32.89 -18.65
CA ASP A 66 18.96 33.21 -17.85
C ASP A 66 19.03 32.52 -16.47
N ARG A 67 18.96 33.31 -15.40
CA ARG A 67 19.14 32.84 -14.02
C ARG A 67 18.00 31.93 -13.55
N ASP A 68 16.78 32.14 -14.03
CA ASP A 68 15.63 31.32 -13.65
C ASP A 68 15.64 29.99 -14.39
N ILE A 69 16.08 29.97 -15.66
CA ILE A 69 16.29 28.73 -16.41
C ILE A 69 17.45 27.93 -15.81
N ALA A 70 18.57 28.57 -15.46
CA ALA A 70 19.68 27.91 -14.80
C ALA A 70 19.27 27.27 -13.47
N ARG A 71 18.44 27.96 -12.67
CA ARG A 71 17.87 27.43 -11.43
C ARG A 71 16.98 26.21 -11.69
N ARG A 72 16.08 26.27 -12.68
CA ARG A 72 15.23 25.13 -13.07
C ARG A 72 16.03 23.91 -13.51
N VAL A 73 17.10 24.11 -14.29
CA VAL A 73 18.00 23.04 -14.72
C VAL A 73 18.71 22.39 -13.52
N GLU A 74 19.17 23.21 -12.58
CA GLU A 74 19.84 22.72 -11.38
C GLU A 74 18.88 21.95 -10.47
N THR A 75 17.67 22.47 -10.24
CA THR A 75 16.60 21.78 -9.50
C THR A 75 16.29 20.42 -10.13
N HIS A 76 16.03 20.37 -11.44
CA HIS A 76 15.77 19.12 -12.17
C HIS A 76 16.91 18.12 -12.07
N LYS A 77 18.16 18.61 -12.12
CA LYS A 77 19.34 17.75 -11.97
C LYS A 77 19.40 17.14 -10.57
N ARG A 78 19.15 17.94 -9.52
CA ARG A 78 19.11 17.46 -8.13
C ARG A 78 18.02 16.43 -7.92
N GLU A 79 16.81 16.68 -8.41
CA GLU A 79 15.66 15.75 -8.36
C GLU A 79 15.97 14.43 -9.09
N LYS A 80 16.59 14.51 -10.27
CA LYS A 80 16.98 13.32 -11.04
C LYS A 80 18.08 12.50 -10.36
N ASP A 81 19.05 13.16 -9.75
CA ASP A 81 20.12 12.47 -9.01
C ASP A 81 19.58 11.83 -7.73
N ASP A 82 18.61 12.46 -7.05
CA ASP A 82 17.91 11.85 -5.92
C ASP A 82 17.08 10.63 -6.35
N LEU A 83 16.29 10.72 -7.42
CA LEU A 83 15.54 9.58 -7.98
C LEU A 83 16.45 8.39 -8.28
N ARG A 84 17.64 8.63 -8.85
CA ARG A 84 18.64 7.60 -9.09
C ARG A 84 19.21 7.03 -7.80
N ALA A 85 19.46 7.87 -6.79
CA ALA A 85 19.91 7.41 -5.48
C ALA A 85 18.86 6.53 -4.80
N ARG A 86 17.58 6.93 -4.81
CA ARG A 86 16.48 6.15 -4.27
C ARG A 86 16.28 4.81 -4.98
N ARG A 87 16.41 4.76 -6.31
CA ARG A 87 16.41 3.49 -7.06
C ARG A 87 17.53 2.55 -6.62
N ARG A 88 18.72 3.07 -6.32
CA ARG A 88 19.82 2.27 -5.75
C ARG A 88 19.47 1.74 -4.37
N MET A 89 18.89 2.56 -3.48
CA MET A 89 18.43 2.12 -2.16
C MET A 89 17.40 0.99 -2.28
N VAL A 90 16.36 1.15 -3.12
CA VAL A 90 15.35 0.09 -3.36
C VAL A 90 16.01 -1.21 -3.84
N SER A 91 16.97 -1.13 -4.77
CA SER A 91 17.72 -2.30 -5.23
C SER A 91 18.54 -2.96 -4.11
N SER A 92 19.16 -2.20 -3.22
CA SER A 92 19.93 -2.74 -2.09
C SER A 92 19.01 -3.36 -1.02
N LEU A 93 17.90 -2.69 -0.67
CA LEU A 93 16.90 -3.17 0.28
C LEU A 93 16.30 -4.52 -0.14
N THR A 94 16.05 -4.68 -1.45
CA THR A 94 15.47 -5.91 -2.01
C THR A 94 16.51 -7.03 -2.16
N ARG A 95 17.62 -6.77 -2.87
CA ARG A 95 18.60 -7.80 -3.23
C ARG A 95 19.46 -8.27 -2.05
N GLU A 96 19.84 -7.35 -1.17
CA GLU A 96 20.77 -7.64 -0.08
C GLU A 96 20.03 -7.67 1.27
N GLY A 97 19.17 -6.67 1.50
CA GLY A 97 18.34 -6.57 2.70
C GLY A 97 17.34 -7.71 2.84
N GLY A 98 16.90 -8.28 1.71
CA GLY A 98 15.91 -9.37 1.66
C GLY A 98 14.49 -8.90 1.99
N MET A 99 14.21 -7.60 1.80
CA MET A 99 12.85 -7.07 1.80
C MET A 99 12.13 -7.45 0.52
N ILE A 100 10.81 -7.47 0.57
CA ILE A 100 9.98 -7.84 -0.57
C ILE A 100 9.61 -6.61 -1.41
N ALA A 101 9.74 -6.76 -2.72
CA ALA A 101 9.14 -5.86 -3.70
C ALA A 101 7.86 -6.48 -4.29
N PRO A 102 6.86 -5.66 -4.67
CA PRO A 102 5.73 -6.14 -5.44
C PRO A 102 6.16 -6.60 -6.84
N ASP A 103 5.26 -7.30 -7.53
CA ASP A 103 5.40 -7.46 -8.98
C ASP A 103 5.25 -6.11 -9.69
N SER A 104 5.70 -6.04 -10.95
CA SER A 104 5.74 -4.79 -11.71
C SER A 104 4.36 -4.15 -11.90
N MET A 105 3.31 -4.95 -12.16
CA MET A 105 1.97 -4.41 -12.38
C MET A 105 1.41 -3.81 -11.09
N SER A 106 1.51 -4.52 -9.96
CA SER A 106 1.12 -3.98 -8.66
C SER A 106 1.89 -2.71 -8.30
N GLY A 107 3.21 -2.70 -8.52
CA GLY A 107 4.03 -1.53 -8.27
C GLY A 107 3.62 -0.33 -9.14
N ASP A 108 3.42 -0.54 -10.44
CA ASP A 108 3.07 0.53 -11.40
C ASP A 108 1.68 1.10 -11.12
N VAL A 109 0.70 0.25 -10.81
CA VAL A 109 -0.66 0.67 -10.40
C VAL A 109 -0.61 1.52 -9.13
N ILE A 110 0.10 1.06 -8.09
CA ILE A 110 0.17 1.81 -6.83
C ILE A 110 0.96 3.11 -7.00
N GLU A 111 2.01 3.16 -7.82
CA GLU A 111 2.73 4.39 -8.14
C GLU A 111 1.81 5.41 -8.84
N ALA A 112 1.01 4.99 -9.82
CA ALA A 112 0.07 5.86 -10.52
C ALA A 112 -1.02 6.40 -9.59
N LEU A 113 -1.60 5.55 -8.73
CA LEU A 113 -2.59 5.98 -7.74
C LEU A 113 -1.98 6.91 -6.68
N ALA A 114 -0.75 6.65 -6.23
CA ALA A 114 -0.03 7.51 -5.30
C ALA A 114 0.22 8.90 -5.91
N ALA A 115 0.68 8.94 -7.17
CA ALA A 115 0.89 10.17 -7.92
C ALA A 115 -0.43 10.95 -8.14
N GLY A 116 -1.55 10.24 -8.31
CA GLY A 116 -2.89 10.81 -8.35
C GLY A 116 -3.40 11.36 -7.01
N GLY A 117 -2.66 11.16 -5.91
CA GLY A 117 -2.98 11.70 -4.59
C GLY A 117 -3.68 10.72 -3.64
N LEU A 118 -3.74 9.42 -3.97
CA LEU A 118 -4.49 8.42 -3.18
C LEU A 118 -4.19 8.50 -1.67
N PHE A 119 -2.91 8.40 -1.30
CA PHE A 119 -2.50 8.37 0.11
C PHE A 119 -2.59 9.73 0.78
N ARG A 120 -2.48 10.83 0.02
CA ARG A 120 -2.70 12.20 0.53
C ARG A 120 -4.16 12.41 0.91
N LEU A 121 -5.08 11.81 0.16
CA LEU A 121 -6.52 11.87 0.39
C LEU A 121 -7.03 10.78 1.36
N GLY A 122 -6.14 10.19 2.17
CA GLY A 122 -6.52 9.22 3.20
C GLY A 122 -6.81 7.81 2.69
N GLY A 123 -6.44 7.49 1.44
CA GLY A 123 -6.43 6.12 0.97
C GLY A 123 -5.41 5.26 1.73
N VAL A 124 -5.76 4.00 1.96
CA VAL A 124 -4.95 2.99 2.66
C VAL A 124 -4.80 1.78 1.75
N LEU A 125 -3.57 1.39 1.46
CA LEU A 125 -3.26 0.17 0.71
C LEU A 125 -3.48 -1.02 1.63
N THR A 126 -4.29 -1.98 1.20
CA THR A 126 -4.61 -3.19 1.95
C THR A 126 -4.25 -4.44 1.14
N GLY A 127 -4.82 -5.60 1.50
CA GLY A 127 -4.58 -6.83 0.76
C GLY A 127 -3.13 -7.31 0.85
N THR A 128 -2.70 -8.09 -0.14
CA THR A 128 -1.38 -8.72 -0.15
C THR A 128 -0.26 -7.73 -0.45
N VAL A 129 -0.54 -6.69 -1.26
CA VAL A 129 0.47 -5.66 -1.57
C VAL A 129 0.86 -4.90 -0.31
N ALA A 130 -0.09 -4.61 0.59
CA ALA A 130 0.22 -4.05 1.91
C ALA A 130 1.05 -5.02 2.78
N PHE A 131 0.72 -6.32 2.75
CA PHE A 131 1.45 -7.33 3.53
C PHE A 131 2.95 -7.37 3.18
N GLN A 132 3.30 -7.12 1.91
CA GLN A 132 4.68 -7.07 1.45
C GLN A 132 5.51 -5.99 2.13
N THR A 133 4.90 -4.87 2.54
CA THR A 133 5.63 -3.77 3.19
C THR A 133 6.02 -4.08 4.64
N TYR A 134 5.39 -5.09 5.26
CA TYR A 134 5.64 -5.43 6.67
C TYR A 134 7.03 -5.98 6.94
N SER A 135 7.75 -6.49 5.92
CA SER A 135 9.16 -6.83 6.11
C SER A 135 9.99 -5.62 6.52
N GLY A 136 9.69 -4.46 5.93
CA GLY A 136 10.35 -3.21 6.25
C GLY A 136 9.95 -2.65 7.60
N ILE A 137 8.64 -2.66 7.91
CA ILE A 137 8.09 -2.11 9.17
C ILE A 137 8.57 -2.90 10.39
N LEU A 138 8.60 -4.23 10.28
CA LEU A 138 8.97 -5.13 11.38
C LEU A 138 10.46 -5.47 11.39
N GLY A 139 11.23 -5.11 10.36
CA GLY A 139 12.66 -5.42 10.29
C GLY A 139 12.93 -6.93 10.23
N VAL A 140 12.04 -7.71 9.61
CA VAL A 140 12.19 -9.17 9.45
C VAL A 140 11.91 -9.58 8.01
N ARG A 141 12.52 -10.69 7.58
CA ARG A 141 12.24 -11.28 6.26
C ARG A 141 10.99 -12.14 6.31
N LEU A 142 9.97 -11.76 5.56
CA LEU A 142 8.74 -12.54 5.43
C LEU A 142 8.90 -13.63 4.34
N PRO A 143 8.30 -14.83 4.50
CA PRO A 143 8.36 -15.89 3.50
C PRO A 143 7.58 -15.54 2.22
N MET A 144 8.20 -15.78 1.05
CA MET A 144 7.61 -15.52 -0.27
C MET A 144 6.30 -16.27 -0.56
N ALA A 145 6.05 -17.40 0.09
CA ALA A 145 4.85 -18.21 -0.13
C ALA A 145 3.53 -17.48 0.23
N ALA A 146 3.59 -16.39 0.99
CA ALA A 146 2.42 -15.61 1.39
C ALA A 146 2.12 -14.39 0.50
N ILE A 147 2.85 -14.23 -0.61
CA ILE A 147 3.10 -12.91 -1.21
C ILE A 147 2.55 -12.73 -2.64
N MET A 148 2.16 -13.80 -3.33
CA MET A 148 1.59 -13.67 -4.69
C MET A 148 0.13 -13.24 -4.65
N THR A 149 -0.19 -12.24 -5.49
CA THR A 149 -1.52 -11.65 -5.60
C THR A 149 -1.70 -11.14 -7.04
N GLY A 150 -2.92 -11.25 -7.57
CA GLY A 150 -3.26 -10.75 -8.91
C GLY A 150 -4.13 -9.49 -8.83
N ASP A 151 -4.07 -8.81 -7.69
CA ASP A 151 -5.00 -7.79 -7.27
C ASP A 151 -4.38 -6.75 -6.33
N ALA A 152 -4.89 -5.52 -6.39
CA ALA A 152 -4.61 -4.45 -5.44
C ALA A 152 -5.91 -4.01 -4.77
N ASP A 153 -5.91 -4.02 -3.43
CA ASP A 153 -7.03 -3.59 -2.61
C ASP A 153 -6.72 -2.24 -1.98
N VAL A 154 -7.54 -1.23 -2.27
CA VAL A 154 -7.41 0.12 -1.72
C VAL A 154 -8.63 0.42 -0.88
N ALA A 155 -8.41 0.81 0.38
CA ALA A 155 -9.47 1.21 1.29
C ALA A 155 -9.46 2.73 1.48
N GLN A 156 -10.63 3.33 1.67
CA GLN A 156 -10.74 4.71 2.13
C GLN A 156 -11.95 4.83 3.07
N ASP A 157 -11.75 5.48 4.21
CA ASP A 157 -12.85 5.76 5.11
C ASP A 157 -13.84 6.72 4.44
N TYR A 158 -15.13 6.43 4.56
CA TYR A 158 -16.15 7.25 3.93
C TYR A 158 -16.12 8.68 4.46
N ALA A 159 -16.00 8.88 5.77
CA ALA A 159 -16.10 10.21 6.39
C ALA A 159 -15.04 11.14 5.79
N ILE A 160 -13.81 10.63 5.67
CA ILE A 160 -12.70 11.32 5.01
C ILE A 160 -13.06 11.64 3.56
N SER A 161 -13.55 10.66 2.80
CA SER A 161 -13.93 10.86 1.39
C SER A 161 -15.04 11.90 1.19
N SER A 162 -15.96 12.03 2.16
CA SER A 162 -17.10 12.96 2.08
C SER A 162 -16.81 14.36 2.57
N GLU A 163 -15.85 14.53 3.48
CA GLU A 163 -15.51 15.83 4.08
C GLU A 163 -14.42 16.57 3.32
N VAL A 164 -13.63 15.86 2.50
CA VAL A 164 -12.55 16.44 1.71
C VAL A 164 -13.10 17.00 0.39
N ASP A 165 -12.98 18.32 0.22
CA ASP A 165 -13.31 19.04 -1.03
C ASP A 165 -12.14 18.98 -2.05
N ASP A 166 -11.66 17.76 -2.28
CA ASP A 166 -10.58 17.43 -3.21
C ASP A 166 -10.76 15.97 -3.68
N SER A 167 -10.26 15.65 -4.87
CA SER A 167 -10.47 14.33 -5.49
C SER A 167 -9.26 13.91 -6.31
N LEU A 168 -9.04 12.60 -6.38
CA LEU A 168 -8.19 12.03 -7.42
C LEU A 168 -8.71 12.40 -8.82
N PRO A 169 -7.84 12.44 -9.83
CA PRO A 169 -8.24 12.29 -11.23
C PRO A 169 -9.09 11.02 -11.42
N PRO A 170 -9.86 10.92 -12.51
CA PRO A 170 -10.67 9.74 -12.78
C PRO A 170 -9.84 8.45 -12.65
N ILE A 171 -10.27 7.53 -11.79
CA ILE A 171 -9.51 6.30 -11.48
C ILE A 171 -9.21 5.51 -12.76
N LEU A 172 -10.16 5.44 -13.68
CA LEU A 172 -9.96 4.74 -14.95
C LEU A 172 -8.81 5.35 -15.76
N GLU A 173 -8.68 6.68 -15.80
CA GLU A 173 -7.59 7.36 -16.52
C GLU A 173 -6.23 7.09 -15.87
N LEU A 174 -6.18 7.11 -14.52
CA LEU A 174 -4.96 6.75 -13.79
C LEU A 174 -4.54 5.30 -14.08
N LEU A 175 -5.49 4.35 -14.06
CA LEU A 175 -5.21 2.96 -14.36
C LEU A 175 -4.83 2.76 -15.84
N GLN A 176 -5.50 3.44 -16.78
CA GLN A 176 -5.18 3.37 -18.21
C GLN A 176 -3.84 4.01 -18.58
N SER A 177 -3.33 4.91 -17.75
CA SER A 177 -1.96 5.42 -17.88
C SER A 177 -0.89 4.35 -17.64
N VAL A 178 -1.23 3.29 -16.88
CA VAL A 178 -0.38 2.12 -16.62
C VAL A 178 -0.61 1.05 -17.69
N ASP A 179 -1.87 0.71 -17.94
CA ASP A 179 -2.26 -0.28 -18.95
C ASP A 179 -3.58 0.14 -19.63
N PRO A 180 -3.56 0.47 -20.94
CA PRO A 180 -4.74 0.98 -21.63
C PRO A 180 -5.91 -0.01 -21.69
N THR A 181 -5.70 -1.28 -21.35
CA THR A 181 -6.74 -2.32 -21.34
C THR A 181 -7.61 -2.32 -20.08
N PHE A 182 -7.29 -1.49 -19.08
CA PHE A 182 -8.15 -1.35 -17.90
C PHE A 182 -9.56 -0.92 -18.27
N ARG A 183 -10.53 -1.60 -17.66
CA ARG A 183 -11.96 -1.32 -17.80
C ARG A 183 -12.68 -1.46 -16.46
N PRO A 184 -13.78 -0.72 -16.25
CA PRO A 184 -14.63 -0.89 -15.08
C PRO A 184 -15.25 -2.29 -15.06
N VAL A 185 -15.32 -2.90 -13.87
CA VAL A 185 -16.06 -4.15 -13.65
C VAL A 185 -17.51 -3.77 -13.31
N PRO A 186 -18.51 -4.27 -14.07
CA PRO A 186 -19.92 -4.03 -13.74
C PRO A 186 -20.24 -4.53 -12.33
N HIS A 187 -20.87 -3.69 -11.52
CA HIS A 187 -21.26 -4.06 -10.16
C HIS A 187 -22.60 -4.80 -10.17
N ARG A 188 -22.73 -5.85 -9.34
CA ARG A 188 -23.94 -6.71 -9.26
C ARG A 188 -25.22 -5.95 -8.87
N SER A 189 -25.09 -4.81 -8.19
CA SER A 189 -26.21 -3.95 -7.81
C SER A 189 -26.76 -3.08 -8.95
N GLY A 190 -26.11 -3.08 -10.13
CA GLY A 190 -26.49 -2.23 -11.25
C GLY A 190 -26.08 -0.76 -11.12
N ALA A 191 -25.21 -0.43 -10.16
CA ALA A 191 -24.69 0.93 -10.00
C ALA A 191 -23.91 1.38 -11.24
N ALA A 192 -24.15 2.63 -11.69
CA ALA A 192 -23.53 3.20 -12.89
C ALA A 192 -22.00 3.39 -12.80
N ALA A 193 -21.47 3.49 -11.58
CA ALA A 193 -20.03 3.63 -11.31
C ALA A 193 -19.50 2.38 -10.60
N SER A 194 -18.28 1.97 -10.95
CA SER A 194 -17.66 0.74 -10.47
C SER A 194 -16.82 0.95 -9.23
N SER A 195 -16.82 -0.06 -8.35
CA SER A 195 -15.89 -0.22 -7.22
C SER A 195 -14.65 -1.02 -7.58
N ALA A 196 -14.61 -1.63 -8.76
CA ALA A 196 -13.51 -2.45 -9.21
C ALA A 196 -13.19 -2.25 -10.69
N PHE A 197 -11.93 -2.43 -11.05
CA PHE A 197 -11.39 -2.32 -12.39
C PHE A 197 -10.54 -3.54 -12.70
N VAL A 198 -10.49 -3.94 -13.96
CA VAL A 198 -9.71 -5.10 -14.40
C VAL A 198 -9.03 -4.79 -15.73
N ASN A 199 -7.79 -5.23 -15.92
CA ASN A 199 -7.09 -5.11 -17.20
C ASN A 199 -7.24 -6.37 -18.06
N GLY A 200 -6.62 -6.38 -19.24
CA GLY A 200 -6.65 -7.49 -20.19
C GLY A 200 -5.95 -8.76 -19.71
N SER A 201 -5.02 -8.67 -18.74
CA SER A 201 -4.37 -9.83 -18.13
C SER A 201 -5.12 -10.39 -16.92
N GLY A 202 -6.23 -9.78 -16.53
CA GLY A 202 -7.03 -10.18 -15.37
C GLY A 202 -6.57 -9.61 -14.03
N TYR A 203 -5.59 -8.69 -14.03
CA TYR A 203 -5.19 -7.96 -12.82
C TYR A 203 -6.33 -7.05 -12.36
N ARG A 204 -6.70 -7.13 -11.08
CA ARG A 204 -7.87 -6.45 -10.52
C ARG A 204 -7.49 -5.37 -9.52
N VAL A 205 -8.15 -4.22 -9.58
CA VAL A 205 -8.03 -3.17 -8.57
C VAL A 205 -9.40 -2.98 -7.92
N GLU A 206 -9.48 -3.13 -6.60
CA GLU A 206 -10.72 -3.01 -5.82
C GLU A 206 -10.64 -1.83 -4.85
N PHE A 207 -11.74 -1.09 -4.75
CA PHE A 207 -11.90 0.02 -3.81
C PHE A 207 -12.92 -0.35 -2.74
N LEU A 208 -12.51 -0.21 -1.48
CA LEU A 208 -13.26 -0.64 -0.30
C LEU A 208 -13.52 0.54 0.63
N THR A 209 -14.65 0.53 1.34
CA THR A 209 -14.96 1.55 2.35
C THR A 209 -15.55 0.96 3.61
N THR A 210 -15.52 1.75 4.68
CA THR A 210 -16.02 1.34 5.99
C THR A 210 -17.53 1.12 5.93
N ASN A 211 -18.00 0.04 6.56
CA ASN A 211 -19.42 -0.24 6.61
C ASN A 211 -20.15 0.76 7.53
N ARG A 212 -21.24 1.35 7.04
CA ARG A 212 -21.99 2.45 7.68
C ARG A 212 -23.13 1.99 8.58
N GLY A 213 -23.40 0.68 8.68
CA GLY A 213 -24.53 0.20 9.48
C GLY A 213 -24.93 -1.23 9.16
N SER A 214 -26.25 -1.44 9.06
CA SER A 214 -26.89 -2.76 8.85
C SER A 214 -26.39 -3.45 7.57
N ASP A 215 -26.61 -4.76 7.51
CA ASP A 215 -26.20 -5.63 6.41
C ASP A 215 -26.75 -5.20 5.04
N ASP A 216 -27.81 -4.39 5.03
CA ASP A 216 -28.50 -3.89 3.83
C ASP A 216 -27.60 -3.02 2.93
N TYR A 217 -26.54 -2.43 3.49
CA TYR A 217 -25.60 -1.58 2.74
C TYR A 217 -24.42 -2.35 2.14
N LEU A 218 -24.20 -3.62 2.50
CA LEU A 218 -23.06 -4.42 2.00
C LEU A 218 -23.11 -4.70 0.50
N ASP A 219 -24.31 -4.67 -0.08
CA ASP A 219 -24.52 -4.92 -1.51
C ASP A 219 -24.62 -3.63 -2.34
N GLN A 220 -24.48 -2.46 -1.71
CA GLN A 220 -24.56 -1.17 -2.39
C GLN A 220 -23.22 -0.40 -2.33
N PRO A 221 -22.55 -0.20 -3.48
CA PRO A 221 -21.29 0.51 -3.50
C PRO A 221 -21.51 1.98 -3.13
N ALA A 222 -20.73 2.48 -2.17
CA ALA A 222 -20.82 3.85 -1.66
C ALA A 222 -20.23 4.84 -2.67
N LYS A 223 -20.84 6.03 -2.77
CA LYS A 223 -20.24 7.14 -3.51
C LYS A 223 -19.06 7.70 -2.71
N MET A 224 -17.91 7.81 -3.36
CA MET A 224 -16.66 8.27 -2.73
C MET A 224 -16.17 9.52 -3.47
N PRO A 225 -16.56 10.74 -3.04
CA PRO A 225 -16.23 11.98 -3.75
C PRO A 225 -14.72 12.13 -3.99
N ALA A 226 -13.90 11.74 -3.02
CA ALA A 226 -12.45 11.82 -3.15
C ALA A 226 -11.84 10.83 -4.17
N LEU A 227 -12.56 9.78 -4.60
CA LEU A 227 -12.02 8.74 -5.50
C LEU A 227 -12.29 9.01 -7.00
N GLY A 228 -12.29 10.27 -7.45
CA GLY A 228 -12.35 10.57 -8.89
C GLY A 228 -13.60 10.04 -9.58
N GLY A 229 -14.73 10.00 -8.86
CA GLY A 229 -16.01 9.48 -9.35
C GLY A 229 -16.17 7.96 -9.29
N ALA A 230 -15.16 7.21 -8.82
CA ALA A 230 -15.31 5.80 -8.51
C ALA A 230 -16.18 5.58 -7.26
N ARG A 231 -16.64 4.34 -7.09
CA ARG A 231 -17.31 3.90 -5.86
C ARG A 231 -16.41 3.00 -5.04
N ALA A 232 -16.83 2.67 -3.83
CA ALA A 232 -16.17 1.68 -3.00
C ALA A 232 -17.17 0.73 -2.37
N ASP A 233 -16.83 -0.55 -2.28
CA ASP A 233 -17.68 -1.56 -1.67
C ASP A 233 -17.53 -1.52 -0.14
N PRO A 234 -18.64 -1.42 0.62
CA PRO A 234 -18.59 -1.49 2.08
C PRO A 234 -18.11 -2.87 2.53
N LEU A 235 -17.07 -2.91 3.37
CA LEU A 235 -16.53 -4.16 3.91
C LEU A 235 -16.59 -4.17 5.45
N ARG A 236 -17.07 -5.29 6.01
CA ARG A 236 -17.08 -5.49 7.46
C ARG A 236 -15.65 -5.53 8.00
N PHE A 237 -15.48 -5.06 9.24
CA PHE A 237 -14.19 -5.03 9.96
C PHE A 237 -13.13 -4.10 9.32
N LEU A 238 -13.46 -3.44 8.21
CA LEU A 238 -12.52 -2.55 7.54
C LEU A 238 -12.20 -1.33 8.40
N ASP A 239 -13.17 -0.85 9.18
CA ASP A 239 -13.03 0.27 10.11
C ASP A 239 -11.95 0.02 11.16
N PHE A 240 -11.80 -1.21 11.62
CA PHE A 240 -10.70 -1.61 12.50
C PHE A 240 -9.39 -1.75 11.75
N LEU A 241 -9.41 -2.30 10.52
CA LEU A 241 -8.19 -2.53 9.75
C LEU A 241 -7.50 -1.21 9.40
N ILE A 242 -8.27 -0.20 8.96
CA ILE A 242 -7.71 1.06 8.48
C ILE A 242 -7.58 2.13 9.58
N ARG A 243 -7.91 1.79 10.83
CA ARG A 243 -7.73 2.68 11.98
C ARG A 243 -6.25 2.84 12.29
N ASP A 244 -5.83 4.08 12.54
CA ASP A 244 -4.44 4.45 12.88
C ASP A 244 -3.39 3.83 11.93
N PRO A 245 -3.49 4.05 10.61
CA PRO A 245 -2.64 3.37 9.64
C PRO A 245 -1.22 3.93 9.67
N VAL A 246 -0.26 3.11 9.23
CA VAL A 246 1.18 3.40 9.28
C VAL A 246 1.70 3.78 7.89
N ARG A 247 2.55 4.81 7.84
CA ARG A 247 3.26 5.20 6.61
C ARG A 247 4.51 4.35 6.41
N THR A 248 4.75 3.91 5.18
CA THR A 248 5.93 3.13 4.81
C THR A 248 6.26 3.28 3.33
N MET A 249 7.20 2.49 2.83
CA MET A 249 7.61 2.49 1.43
C MET A 249 7.26 1.15 0.76
N LEU A 250 6.54 1.23 -0.35
CA LEU A 250 6.46 0.13 -1.30
C LEU A 250 7.74 0.15 -2.14
N LEU A 251 8.48 -0.96 -2.13
CA LEU A 251 9.80 -1.09 -2.77
C LEU A 251 9.69 -1.29 -4.28
N HIS A 252 9.12 -0.31 -4.97
CA HIS A 252 8.97 -0.28 -6.41
C HIS A 252 9.68 0.94 -7.00
N ARG A 253 10.44 0.74 -8.09
CA ARG A 253 11.23 1.80 -8.76
C ARG A 253 12.08 2.63 -7.79
N SER A 254 11.74 3.90 -7.57
CA SER A 254 12.42 4.82 -6.64
C SER A 254 11.83 4.83 -5.22
N GLY A 255 10.98 3.86 -4.90
CA GLY A 255 10.23 3.82 -3.65
C GLY A 255 8.98 4.67 -3.76
N VAL A 256 7.84 4.05 -3.48
CA VAL A 256 6.53 4.72 -3.48
C VAL A 256 6.08 4.87 -2.02
N PRO A 257 5.88 6.11 -1.51
CA PRO A 257 5.28 6.31 -0.19
C PRO A 257 3.85 5.79 -0.18
N VAL A 258 3.56 4.91 0.77
CA VAL A 258 2.23 4.31 0.94
C VAL A 258 1.79 4.39 2.39
N THR A 259 0.48 4.37 2.59
CA THR A 259 -0.14 4.21 3.90
C THR A 259 -0.79 2.83 3.95
N VAL A 260 -0.49 2.03 4.96
CA VAL A 260 -0.95 0.63 5.12
C VAL A 260 -1.51 0.42 6.53
N PRO A 261 -2.34 -0.61 6.77
CA PRO A 261 -2.77 -0.97 8.12
C PRO A 261 -1.59 -1.22 9.05
N ASP A 262 -1.75 -0.94 10.34
CA ASP A 262 -0.83 -1.42 11.36
C ASP A 262 -0.68 -2.96 11.29
N PRO A 263 0.54 -3.53 11.40
CA PRO A 263 0.73 -4.97 11.30
C PRO A 263 -0.07 -5.79 12.32
N SER A 264 -0.28 -5.29 13.54
CA SER A 264 -1.07 -5.97 14.57
C SER A 264 -2.55 -5.97 14.19
N ARG A 265 -3.08 -4.84 13.71
CA ARG A 265 -4.45 -4.74 13.19
C ARG A 265 -4.66 -5.67 12.00
N TYR A 266 -3.70 -5.71 11.08
CA TYR A 266 -3.73 -6.63 9.94
C TYR A 266 -3.79 -8.08 10.40
N ALA A 267 -2.95 -8.50 11.36
CA ALA A 267 -2.91 -9.86 11.85
C ALA A 267 -4.23 -10.30 12.47
N VAL A 268 -4.80 -9.48 13.36
CA VAL A 268 -6.10 -9.74 14.01
C VAL A 268 -7.24 -9.73 12.98
N HIS A 269 -7.23 -8.78 12.05
CA HIS A 269 -8.23 -8.72 10.99
C HIS A 269 -8.19 -9.97 10.10
N LYS A 270 -6.99 -10.45 9.72
CA LYS A 270 -6.85 -11.68 8.93
C LYS A 270 -7.34 -12.92 9.66
N LEU A 271 -7.09 -13.00 10.98
CA LEU A 271 -7.64 -14.05 11.83
C LEU A 271 -9.17 -14.08 11.76
N ILE A 272 -9.82 -12.92 11.90
CA ILE A 272 -11.29 -12.79 11.80
C ILE A 272 -11.77 -13.14 10.38
N MET A 273 -11.14 -12.60 9.34
CA MET A 273 -11.56 -12.80 7.96
C MET A 273 -11.47 -14.25 7.49
N ALA A 274 -10.49 -15.01 7.98
CA ALA A 274 -10.36 -16.43 7.69
C ALA A 274 -11.62 -17.22 8.09
N SER A 275 -12.24 -16.88 9.23
CA SER A 275 -13.50 -17.51 9.69
C SER A 275 -14.71 -17.24 8.80
N ARG A 276 -14.64 -16.19 7.96
CA ARG A 276 -15.75 -15.69 7.14
C ARG A 276 -15.61 -16.04 5.66
N ARG A 277 -14.53 -16.71 5.25
CA ARG A 277 -14.40 -17.24 3.88
C ARG A 277 -15.36 -18.40 3.67
N GLN A 278 -16.03 -18.41 2.52
CA GLN A 278 -16.96 -19.49 2.17
C GLN A 278 -16.24 -20.85 2.11
N ASN A 279 -16.93 -21.89 2.55
CA ASN A 279 -16.43 -23.26 2.47
C ASN A 279 -16.52 -23.77 1.02
N GLY A 280 -15.38 -23.93 0.35
CA GLY A 280 -15.27 -24.51 -0.99
C GLY A 280 -14.48 -23.66 -2.00
N GLY A 281 -13.93 -24.32 -3.03
CA GLY A 281 -13.28 -23.68 -4.18
C GLY A 281 -12.18 -22.68 -3.81
N GLN A 282 -12.31 -21.44 -4.31
CA GLN A 282 -11.35 -20.34 -4.08
C GLN A 282 -11.39 -19.80 -2.63
N GLY A 283 -12.47 -20.09 -1.88
CA GLY A 283 -12.64 -19.65 -0.50
C GLY A 283 -11.67 -20.31 0.48
N SER A 284 -11.39 -21.61 0.31
CA SER A 284 -10.41 -22.32 1.15
C SER A 284 -8.99 -21.78 0.94
N VAL A 285 -8.59 -21.54 -0.31
CA VAL A 285 -7.27 -20.97 -0.64
C VAL A 285 -7.08 -19.58 -0.01
N LYS A 286 -8.11 -18.73 -0.07
CA LYS A 286 -8.08 -17.41 0.57
C LYS A 286 -8.01 -17.52 2.08
N ARG A 287 -8.75 -18.47 2.69
CA ARG A 287 -8.69 -18.74 4.13
C ARG A 287 -7.31 -19.17 4.58
N ASP A 288 -6.71 -20.15 3.91
CA ASP A 288 -5.38 -20.67 4.26
C ASP A 288 -4.31 -19.58 4.11
N LYS A 289 -4.46 -18.68 3.12
CA LYS A 289 -3.63 -17.48 2.98
C LYS A 289 -3.83 -16.50 4.14
N ASP A 290 -5.07 -16.20 4.51
CA ASP A 290 -5.38 -15.29 5.61
C ASP A 290 -4.81 -15.82 6.95
N ILE A 291 -5.01 -17.11 7.26
CA ILE A 291 -4.45 -17.78 8.44
C ILE A 291 -2.92 -17.74 8.44
N ARG A 292 -2.28 -18.06 7.30
CA ARG A 292 -0.83 -18.02 7.17
C ARG A 292 -0.27 -16.61 7.39
N GLN A 293 -0.90 -15.59 6.81
CA GLN A 293 -0.48 -14.21 7.00
C GLN A 293 -0.60 -13.77 8.46
N ALA A 294 -1.68 -14.14 9.15
CA ALA A 294 -1.84 -13.86 10.58
C ALA A 294 -0.75 -14.53 11.42
N ALA A 295 -0.51 -15.83 11.23
CA ALA A 295 0.52 -16.59 11.93
C ALA A 295 1.93 -16.00 11.75
N LEU A 296 2.28 -15.62 10.52
CA LEU A 296 3.56 -14.98 10.21
C LEU A 296 3.73 -13.65 10.95
N LEU A 297 2.66 -12.86 11.09
CA LEU A 297 2.72 -11.60 11.80
C LEU A 297 2.79 -11.80 13.31
N PHE A 298 2.13 -12.81 13.89
CA PHE A 298 2.29 -13.14 15.31
C PHE A 298 3.74 -13.49 15.65
N GLU A 299 4.40 -14.27 14.80
CA GLU A 299 5.82 -14.57 14.93
C GLU A 299 6.70 -13.33 14.84
N ALA A 300 6.46 -12.50 13.82
CA ALA A 300 7.25 -11.30 13.58
C ALA A 300 7.10 -10.29 14.75
N LEU A 301 5.88 -10.08 15.23
CA LEU A 301 5.59 -9.20 16.38
C LEU A 301 6.25 -9.72 17.67
N GLN A 302 6.25 -11.03 17.89
CA GLN A 302 6.97 -11.65 19.02
C GLN A 302 8.48 -11.39 18.94
N GLN A 303 9.08 -11.71 17.79
CA GLN A 303 10.54 -11.61 17.57
C GLN A 303 11.05 -10.17 17.63
N THR A 304 10.17 -9.22 17.34
CA THR A 304 10.49 -7.78 17.29
C THR A 304 10.05 -7.03 18.56
N ARG A 305 9.62 -7.77 19.59
CA ARG A 305 9.18 -7.25 20.90
C ARG A 305 8.02 -6.26 20.83
N ARG A 306 7.08 -6.49 19.91
CA ARG A 306 5.85 -5.70 19.72
C ARG A 306 4.59 -6.43 20.21
N THR A 307 4.75 -7.25 21.24
CA THR A 307 3.66 -8.03 21.83
C THR A 307 2.63 -7.14 22.54
N SER A 308 3.06 -6.02 23.12
CA SER A 308 2.17 -5.00 23.70
C SER A 308 1.19 -4.43 22.67
N ASP A 309 1.69 -4.11 21.47
CA ASP A 309 0.89 -3.54 20.38
C ASP A 309 -0.19 -4.53 19.93
N LEU A 310 0.18 -5.81 19.83
CA LEU A 310 -0.75 -6.87 19.50
C LEU A 310 -1.83 -7.06 20.58
N ALA A 311 -1.46 -7.03 21.86
CA ALA A 311 -2.40 -7.21 22.96
C ALA A 311 -3.45 -6.07 23.01
N LEU A 312 -3.02 -4.81 22.86
CA LEU A 312 -3.92 -3.66 22.80
C LEU A 312 -4.92 -3.77 21.65
N VAL A 313 -4.42 -4.07 20.45
CA VAL A 313 -5.25 -4.21 19.25
C VAL A 313 -6.19 -5.41 19.33
N TYR A 314 -5.75 -6.52 19.93
CA TYR A 314 -6.59 -7.69 20.18
C TYR A 314 -7.70 -7.39 21.19
N ASN A 315 -7.40 -6.70 22.30
CA ASN A 315 -8.40 -6.28 23.28
C ASN A 315 -9.45 -5.37 22.65
N GLU A 316 -9.03 -4.36 21.86
CA GLU A 316 -9.96 -3.51 21.10
C GLU A 316 -10.88 -4.35 20.20
N ALA A 317 -10.32 -5.34 19.47
CA ALA A 317 -11.11 -6.23 18.62
C ALA A 317 -12.11 -7.07 19.44
N TRP A 318 -11.69 -7.59 20.59
CA TRP A 318 -12.51 -8.42 21.48
C TRP A 318 -13.70 -7.66 22.08
N GLU A 319 -13.49 -6.38 22.42
CA GLU A 319 -14.50 -5.51 23.04
C GLU A 319 -15.56 -4.98 22.07
N ARG A 320 -15.30 -5.05 20.76
CA ARG A 320 -16.24 -4.60 19.71
C ARG A 320 -17.49 -5.49 19.56
N GLY A 321 -17.59 -6.58 20.33
CA GLY A 321 -18.82 -7.35 20.51
C GLY A 321 -18.81 -8.75 19.89
N GLN A 322 -19.96 -9.42 19.99
CA GLN A 322 -20.08 -10.87 19.74
C GLN A 322 -19.55 -11.33 18.37
N ALA A 323 -19.86 -10.61 17.29
CA ALA A 323 -19.43 -10.96 15.95
C ALA A 323 -17.90 -10.94 15.75
N TRP A 324 -17.18 -10.14 16.55
CA TRP A 324 -15.72 -10.09 16.58
C TRP A 324 -15.16 -11.25 17.40
N GLN A 325 -15.72 -11.48 18.59
CA GLN A 325 -15.32 -12.58 19.47
C GLN A 325 -15.49 -13.94 18.78
N GLU A 326 -16.59 -14.15 18.07
CA GLU A 326 -16.83 -15.36 17.27
C GLU A 326 -15.79 -15.51 16.14
N GLY A 327 -15.49 -14.41 15.43
CA GLY A 327 -14.49 -14.41 14.38
C GLY A 327 -13.08 -14.74 14.89
N ILE A 328 -12.71 -14.19 16.05
CA ILE A 328 -11.45 -14.47 16.74
C ILE A 328 -11.39 -15.94 17.18
N ARG A 329 -12.43 -16.45 17.86
CA ARG A 329 -12.49 -17.86 18.30
C ARG A 329 -12.34 -18.81 17.13
N ALA A 330 -13.14 -18.61 16.07
CA ALA A 330 -13.13 -19.47 14.90
C ALA A 330 -11.79 -19.38 14.15
N GLY A 331 -11.25 -18.18 13.96
CA GLY A 331 -9.95 -17.99 13.31
C GLY A 331 -8.79 -18.61 14.08
N ALA A 332 -8.76 -18.45 15.41
CA ALA A 332 -7.74 -19.06 16.26
C ALA A 332 -7.82 -20.60 16.25
N GLY A 333 -9.04 -21.16 16.19
CA GLY A 333 -9.27 -22.59 15.99
C GLY A 333 -8.77 -23.13 14.65
N MET A 334 -8.54 -22.27 13.65
CA MET A 334 -7.98 -22.65 12.34
C MET A 334 -6.44 -22.57 12.28
N LEU A 335 -5.80 -21.98 13.28
CA LEU A 335 -4.33 -21.98 13.39
C LEU A 335 -3.83 -23.39 13.72
N ALA A 336 -2.64 -23.73 13.21
CA ALA A 336 -1.89 -24.88 13.69
C ALA A 336 -1.56 -24.69 15.19
N ASP A 337 -1.40 -25.79 15.92
CA ASP A 337 -1.23 -25.74 17.39
C ASP A 337 -0.03 -24.88 17.81
N GLU A 338 1.07 -24.93 17.06
CA GLU A 338 2.24 -24.09 17.31
C GLU A 338 1.93 -22.59 17.17
N ASP A 339 1.23 -22.21 16.09
CA ASP A 339 0.87 -20.81 15.83
C ASP A 339 -0.18 -20.30 16.84
N ARG A 340 -1.09 -21.17 17.28
CA ARG A 340 -2.08 -20.85 18.33
C ARG A 340 -1.40 -20.65 19.68
N SER A 341 -0.48 -21.54 20.06
CA SER A 341 0.33 -21.37 21.27
C SER A 341 1.11 -20.07 21.23
N ARG A 342 1.72 -19.77 20.07
CA ARG A 342 2.46 -18.53 19.85
C ARG A 342 1.59 -17.29 20.02
N LEU A 343 0.38 -17.29 19.46
CA LEU A 343 -0.60 -16.21 19.68
C LEU A 343 -0.89 -16.05 21.18
N GLY A 344 -1.15 -17.14 21.90
CA GLY A 344 -1.38 -17.11 23.35
C GLY A 344 -0.21 -16.53 24.14
N ASP A 345 1.04 -16.90 23.80
CA ASP A 345 2.25 -16.38 24.44
C ASP A 345 2.47 -14.88 24.16
N CYS A 346 2.21 -14.45 22.92
CA CYS A 346 2.26 -13.05 22.53
C CYS A 346 1.25 -12.22 23.34
N LEU A 347 -0.01 -12.68 23.41
CA LEU A 347 -1.07 -11.98 24.13
C LEU A 347 -0.78 -11.93 25.63
N ARG A 348 -0.32 -13.03 26.24
CA ARG A 348 0.04 -13.06 27.67
C ARG A 348 1.18 -12.11 27.98
N THR A 349 2.23 -12.13 27.18
CA THR A 349 3.40 -11.27 27.37
C THR A 349 3.04 -9.80 27.15
N GLY A 350 2.27 -9.51 26.09
CA GLY A 350 1.77 -8.17 25.79
C GLY A 350 0.89 -7.61 26.90
N ALA A 351 -0.07 -8.41 27.38
CA ALA A 351 -0.95 -8.09 28.50
C ALA A 351 -0.17 -7.71 29.77
N MET A 352 0.86 -8.50 30.11
CA MET A 352 1.75 -8.18 31.24
C MET A 352 2.51 -6.85 31.05
N GLN A 353 2.94 -6.53 29.82
CA GLN A 353 3.67 -5.30 29.51
C GLN A 353 2.78 -4.04 29.61
N ILE A 354 1.50 -4.16 29.22
CA ILE A 354 0.55 -3.04 29.24
C ILE A 354 -0.22 -2.93 30.56
N GLY A 355 -0.21 -3.98 31.39
CA GLY A 355 -0.92 -4.00 32.67
C GLY A 355 -2.43 -4.22 32.53
N GLU A 356 -2.86 -4.89 31.46
CA GLU A 356 -4.27 -5.21 31.18
C GLU A 356 -4.49 -6.72 31.17
N ASP A 357 -5.73 -7.16 31.42
CA ASP A 357 -6.13 -8.54 31.21
C ASP A 357 -6.43 -8.80 29.72
N VAL A 358 -6.20 -10.04 29.26
CA VAL A 358 -6.53 -10.47 27.90
C VAL A 358 -7.37 -11.74 27.92
N THR A 359 -8.48 -11.74 27.19
CA THR A 359 -9.34 -12.92 27.07
C THR A 359 -8.89 -13.81 25.91
N MET A 360 -8.43 -15.03 26.22
CA MET A 360 -8.00 -16.02 25.23
C MET A 360 -8.95 -17.22 25.26
N PRO A 361 -9.97 -17.28 24.39
CA PRO A 361 -11.01 -18.32 24.41
C PRO A 361 -10.62 -19.61 23.65
N PHE A 362 -9.34 -19.87 23.42
CA PHE A 362 -8.84 -20.91 22.50
C PHE A 362 -7.57 -21.62 22.99
#